data_AF-A0A0X4ESY6-F1
#
_entry.id   AF-A0A0X4ESY6-F1
#
_cell.length_a   1.000
_cell.length_b   1.000
_cell.length_c   1.000
_cell.angle_alpha   90.00
_cell.angle_beta   90.00
_cell.angle_gamma   90.00
#
_symmetry.space_group_name_H-M   'P 1'
#
loop_
_entity.id
_entity.type
_entity.pdbx_description
1 polymer ?
#
loop_
_entity_poly.entity_id
_entity_poly.type
_entity_poly.pdbx_seq_one_letter_code
_entity_poly.pdbx_strand_id
1 'polypeptide(L)'
;MSEQQDKPYDGDTINDGATIASKTSRWVKASMLGLAGLLVMTGVAYVTARAVTPEVVVFDMKGTVDLFKQQSAQLPLDEGSAKAMTVQFNAALTDSLTEWQASHNAIILVKPAVISPQRDITNEIRVDIARRTQGGQ
;
A
#
# COMPACT_ATOMS: atom_id res chain seq x y z
N MET A 1 -77.11 54.63 -31.99
CA MET A 1 -77.51 54.63 -30.58
C MET A 1 -77.54 53.17 -30.14
N SER A 2 -76.62 52.66 -29.33
CA SER A 2 -75.93 53.31 -28.20
C SER A 2 -74.48 52.80 -28.07
N GLU A 3 -73.57 53.75 -27.85
CA GLU A 3 -72.21 53.56 -27.34
C GLU A 3 -72.21 53.42 -25.81
N GLN A 4 -71.02 53.17 -25.25
CA GLN A 4 -70.58 53.15 -23.84
C GLN A 4 -70.71 51.77 -23.16
N GLN A 5 -69.70 51.21 -22.49
CA GLN A 5 -68.54 51.84 -21.84
C GLN A 5 -67.48 50.77 -21.47
N ASP A 6 -66.21 51.02 -21.79
CA ASP A 6 -65.04 50.39 -21.15
C ASP A 6 -65.01 50.67 -19.64
N LYS A 7 -64.57 49.70 -18.82
CA LYS A 7 -63.84 49.90 -17.54
C LYS A 7 -63.48 48.55 -16.82
N PRO A 8 -62.56 48.50 -15.82
CA PRO A 8 -61.10 48.41 -15.98
C PRO A 8 -60.39 47.46 -14.95
N TYR A 9 -59.05 47.40 -14.98
CA TYR A 9 -58.09 46.90 -13.95
C TYR A 9 -58.12 45.39 -13.60
N ASP A 10 -57.04 44.65 -13.83
CA ASP A 10 -55.75 44.62 -13.08
C ASP A 10 -55.91 43.87 -11.76
N GLY A 11 -55.06 42.88 -11.52
CA GLY A 11 -55.17 42.09 -10.31
C GLY A 11 -54.60 40.70 -10.44
N ASP A 12 -53.28 40.67 -10.36
CA ASP A 12 -52.54 39.64 -9.67
C ASP A 12 -52.15 38.38 -10.47
N THR A 13 -50.86 38.39 -10.80
CA THR A 13 -50.02 37.22 -10.99
C THR A 13 -50.24 36.22 -9.86
N ILE A 14 -51.06 35.20 -10.08
CA ILE A 14 -50.94 33.96 -9.30
C ILE A 14 -49.74 33.21 -9.88
N ASN A 15 -48.55 33.74 -9.61
CA ASN A 15 -47.41 32.86 -9.35
C ASN A 15 -47.79 32.12 -8.08
N ASP A 16 -48.51 31.02 -8.24
CA ASP A 16 -48.83 30.11 -7.15
C ASP A 16 -47.49 29.54 -6.70
N GLY A 17 -46.89 30.26 -5.76
CA GLY A 17 -45.75 29.85 -4.99
C GLY A 17 -46.18 28.63 -4.21
N ALA A 18 -46.23 27.48 -4.88
CA ALA A 18 -45.87 26.24 -4.25
C ALA A 18 -44.43 26.42 -3.79
N THR A 19 -44.28 27.03 -2.61
CA THR A 19 -43.20 26.72 -1.69
C THR A 19 -43.16 25.21 -1.61
N ILE A 20 -42.37 24.59 -2.50
CA ILE A 20 -42.04 23.18 -2.42
C ILE A 20 -41.27 23.08 -1.12
N ALA A 21 -42.05 22.66 -0.13
CA ALA A 21 -41.71 22.72 1.26
C ALA A 21 -40.30 22.14 1.46
N SER A 22 -39.55 22.82 2.34
CA SER A 22 -38.24 22.50 2.93
C SER A 22 -37.97 21.03 3.30
N LYS A 23 -38.97 20.15 3.17
CA LYS A 23 -38.89 18.70 3.34
C LYS A 23 -37.96 18.06 2.30
N THR A 24 -38.01 18.43 1.02
CA THR A 24 -37.12 17.87 -0.03
C THR A 24 -35.65 18.23 0.25
N SER A 25 -35.37 19.46 0.69
CA SER A 25 -34.03 19.89 1.10
C SER A 25 -33.49 19.08 2.28
N ARG A 26 -34.33 18.72 3.25
CA ARG A 26 -33.93 17.87 4.39
C ARG A 26 -33.59 16.45 3.97
N TRP A 27 -34.39 15.84 3.09
CA TRP A 27 -34.10 14.50 2.55
C TRP A 27 -32.84 14.50 1.69
N VAL A 28 -32.66 15.52 0.83
CA VAL A 28 -31.44 15.67 0.03
C VAL A 28 -30.21 15.85 0.93
N LYS A 29 -30.28 16.68 1.97
CA LYS A 29 -29.18 16.87 2.94
C LYS A 29 -28.88 15.58 3.70
N ALA A 30 -29.90 14.82 4.12
CA ALA A 30 -29.72 13.54 4.79
C ALA A 30 -29.09 12.50 3.86
N SER A 31 -29.54 12.40 2.61
CA SER A 31 -28.95 11.53 1.60
C SER A 31 -27.51 11.91 1.27
N MET A 32 -27.21 13.21 1.17
CA MET A 32 -25.87 13.72 0.94
C MET A 32 -24.94 13.41 2.12
N LEU A 33 -25.43 13.57 3.36
CA LEU A 33 -24.68 13.22 4.55
C LEU A 33 -24.43 11.70 4.63
N GLY A 34 -25.43 10.89 4.27
CA GLY A 34 -25.29 9.44 4.19
C GLY A 34 -24.25 9.01 3.14
N LEU A 35 -24.27 9.61 1.95
CA LEU A 35 -23.27 9.39 0.91
C LEU A 35 -21.87 9.81 1.36
N ALA A 36 -21.74 10.97 2.02
CA ALA A 36 -20.47 11.42 2.57
C ALA A 36 -19.93 10.42 3.61
N GLY A 37 -20.79 9.94 4.52
CA GLY A 37 -20.43 8.91 5.49
C GLY A 37 -19.98 7.61 4.83
N LEU A 38 -20.68 7.15 3.79
CA LEU A 38 -20.30 5.96 3.02
C LEU A 38 -18.93 6.14 2.36
N LEU A 39 -18.67 7.29 1.72
CA LEU A 39 -17.39 7.59 1.09
C LEU A 39 -16.24 7.61 2.11
N VAL A 40 -16.45 8.19 3.29
CA VAL A 40 -15.47 8.18 4.38
C VAL A 40 -15.18 6.74 4.80
N MET A 41 -16.22 5.92 5.03
CA MET A 41 -16.07 4.53 5.44
C MET A 41 -15.34 3.69 4.38
N THR A 42 -15.69 3.84 3.10
CA THR A 42 -14.98 3.20 1.99
C THR A 42 -13.53 3.67 1.89
N GLY A 43 -13.26 4.96 2.09
CA GLY A 43 -11.91 5.52 2.10
C GLY A 43 -11.05 4.92 3.20
N VAL A 44 -11.56 4.86 4.44
CA VAL A 44 -10.86 4.24 5.57
C VAL A 44 -10.59 2.75 5.29
N ALA A 45 -11.57 2.03 4.77
CA ALA A 45 -11.42 0.63 4.41
C ALA A 45 -10.34 0.43 3.32
N TYR A 46 -10.33 1.26 2.29
CA TYR A 46 -9.33 1.21 1.21
C TYR A 46 -7.91 1.50 1.72
N VAL A 47 -7.74 2.55 2.51
CA VAL A 47 -6.43 2.91 3.09
C VAL A 47 -5.93 1.78 3.99
N THR A 48 -6.81 1.22 4.82
CA THR A 48 -6.46 0.10 5.71
C THR A 48 -6.06 -1.12 4.90
N ALA A 49 -6.85 -1.50 3.88
CA ALA A 49 -6.55 -2.63 3.01
C ALA A 49 -5.19 -2.45 2.31
N ARG A 50 -4.90 -1.25 1.79
CA ARG A 50 -3.60 -0.92 1.19
C ARG A 50 -2.46 -1.02 2.18
N ALA A 51 -2.64 -0.57 3.42
CA ALA A 51 -1.60 -0.57 4.45
C ALA A 51 -1.24 -1.99 4.93
N VAL A 52 -2.22 -2.90 4.96
CA VAL A 52 -2.00 -4.27 5.47
C VAL A 52 -1.71 -5.31 4.39
N THR A 53 -1.93 -4.99 3.11
CA THR A 53 -1.66 -5.93 2.01
C THR A 53 -0.15 -6.16 1.90
N PRO A 54 0.35 -7.39 2.10
CA PRO A 54 1.78 -7.64 2.06
C PRO A 54 2.32 -7.63 0.63
N GLU A 55 3.55 -7.13 0.45
CA GLU A 55 4.28 -7.23 -0.82
C GLU A 55 4.90 -8.62 -0.95
N VAL A 56 4.69 -9.29 -2.08
CA VAL A 56 5.32 -10.59 -2.36
C VAL A 56 6.55 -10.37 -3.23
N VAL A 57 7.71 -10.76 -2.71
CA VAL A 57 9.02 -10.58 -3.35
C VAL A 57 9.79 -11.88 -3.40
N VAL A 58 10.81 -11.96 -4.25
CA VAL A 58 11.64 -13.15 -4.41
C VAL A 58 13.09 -12.89 -4.06
N PHE A 59 13.71 -13.90 -3.46
CA PHE A 59 15.11 -13.90 -3.07
C PHE A 59 15.81 -15.17 -3.59
N ASP A 60 16.96 -14.99 -4.22
CA ASP A 60 17.83 -16.08 -4.63
C ASP A 60 18.77 -16.49 -3.49
N MET A 61 18.24 -17.29 -2.56
CA MET A 61 19.04 -17.82 -1.45
C MET A 61 20.18 -18.71 -1.94
N LYS A 62 19.90 -19.57 -2.92
CA LYS A 62 20.89 -20.51 -3.43
C LYS A 62 22.08 -19.77 -4.05
N GLY A 63 21.82 -18.85 -4.98
CA GLY A 63 22.87 -18.06 -5.61
C GLY A 63 23.65 -17.22 -4.60
N THR A 64 23.00 -16.73 -3.54
CA THR A 64 23.67 -15.94 -2.49
C THR A 64 24.60 -16.78 -1.63
N VAL A 65 24.16 -17.98 -1.21
CA VAL A 65 24.98 -18.91 -0.44
C VAL A 65 26.13 -19.47 -1.29
N ASP A 66 25.87 -19.80 -2.57
CA ASP A 66 26.90 -20.31 -3.47
C ASP A 66 27.97 -19.26 -3.75
N LEU A 67 27.58 -17.99 -3.91
CA LEU A 67 28.52 -16.87 -4.02
C LEU A 67 29.38 -16.74 -2.76
N PHE A 68 28.78 -16.80 -1.57
CA PHE A 68 29.54 -16.79 -0.32
C PHE A 68 30.55 -17.93 -0.24
N LYS A 69 30.14 -19.16 -0.60
CA LYS A 69 31.05 -20.33 -0.63
C LYS A 69 32.20 -20.13 -1.61
N GLN A 70 31.93 -19.58 -2.79
CA GLN A 70 32.96 -19.29 -3.77
C GLN A 70 33.94 -18.21 -3.29
N GLN A 71 33.45 -17.20 -2.58
CA GLN A 71 34.28 -16.14 -2.00
C GLN A 71 35.09 -16.65 -0.81
N SER A 72 34.50 -17.47 0.06
CA SER A 72 35.18 -18.03 1.23
C SER A 72 36.28 -19.00 0.86
N ALA A 73 36.08 -19.81 -0.20
CA ALA A 73 37.09 -20.74 -0.69
C ALA A 73 38.37 -20.08 -1.21
N GLN A 74 38.32 -18.78 -1.53
CA GLN A 74 39.49 -18.01 -1.98
C GLN A 74 40.31 -17.46 -0.81
N LEU A 75 39.79 -17.51 0.42
CA LEU A 75 40.48 -17.03 1.61
C LEU A 75 41.26 -18.20 2.24
N PRO A 76 42.56 -18.04 2.51
CA PRO A 76 43.32 -19.02 3.28
C PRO A 76 42.91 -18.92 4.76
N LEU A 77 41.89 -19.68 5.14
CA LEU A 77 41.37 -19.69 6.52
C LEU A 77 41.66 -21.03 7.18
N ASP A 78 41.99 -20.99 8.47
CA ASP A 78 41.91 -22.18 9.32
C ASP A 78 40.43 -22.56 9.58
N GLU A 79 40.21 -23.78 10.06
CA GLU A 79 38.88 -24.33 10.28
C GLU A 79 38.03 -23.50 11.26
N GLY A 80 38.65 -22.92 12.29
CA GLY A 80 37.98 -22.06 13.26
C GLY A 80 37.47 -20.77 12.63
N SER A 81 38.33 -20.10 11.84
CA SER A 81 37.97 -18.88 11.12
C SER A 81 36.91 -19.12 10.04
N ALA A 82 36.99 -20.23 9.31
CA ALA A 82 35.98 -20.59 8.31
C ALA A 82 34.59 -20.81 8.94
N LYS A 83 34.54 -21.47 10.11
CA LYS A 83 33.30 -21.67 10.87
C LYS A 83 32.74 -20.35 11.38
N ALA A 84 33.58 -19.49 11.97
CA ALA A 84 33.16 -18.19 12.48
C ALA A 84 32.56 -17.32 11.38
N MET A 85 33.20 -17.26 10.21
CA MET A 85 32.70 -16.52 9.06
C MET A 85 31.36 -17.06 8.55
N THR A 86 31.19 -18.39 8.54
CA THR A 86 29.92 -19.03 8.16
C THR A 86 28.80 -18.66 9.14
N VAL A 87 29.08 -18.64 10.45
CA VAL A 87 28.12 -18.22 11.48
C VAL A 87 27.74 -16.75 11.28
N GLN A 88 28.71 -15.87 11.09
CA GLN A 88 28.49 -14.45 10.87
C GLN A 88 27.67 -14.19 9.60
N PHE A 89 27.95 -14.90 8.50
CA PHE A 89 27.19 -14.81 7.27
C PHE A 89 25.72 -15.23 7.46
N ASN A 90 25.47 -16.36 8.13
CA ASN A 90 24.09 -16.84 8.35
C ASN A 90 23.29 -15.91 9.28
N ALA A 91 23.93 -15.34 10.30
CA ALA A 91 23.32 -14.32 11.15
C ALA A 91 22.96 -13.07 10.32
N ALA A 92 23.92 -12.52 9.57
CA ALA A 92 23.69 -11.36 8.71
C ALA A 92 22.60 -11.59 7.66
N LEU A 93 22.54 -12.78 7.05
CA LEU A 93 21.49 -13.18 6.11
C LEU A 93 20.11 -13.18 6.78
N THR A 94 20.00 -13.82 7.95
CA THR A 94 18.73 -13.92 8.70
C THR A 94 18.25 -12.55 9.15
N ASP A 95 19.15 -11.74 9.70
CA ASP A 95 18.84 -10.39 10.18
C ASP A 95 18.42 -9.48 9.02
N SER A 96 19.14 -9.55 7.89
CA SER A 96 18.82 -8.78 6.68
C SER A 96 17.42 -9.10 6.16
N LEU A 97 17.06 -10.39 6.05
CA LEU A 97 15.73 -10.81 5.61
C LEU A 97 14.66 -10.40 6.61
N THR A 98 14.90 -10.57 7.91
CA THR A 98 13.92 -10.24 8.96
C THR A 98 13.63 -8.74 9.00
N GLU A 99 14.67 -7.90 8.96
CA GLU A 99 14.52 -6.45 8.94
C GLU A 99 13.84 -5.96 7.65
N TRP A 100 14.18 -6.57 6.51
CA TRP A 100 13.53 -6.25 5.25
C TRP A 100 12.04 -6.58 5.27
N GLN A 101 11.66 -7.75 5.77
CA GLN A 101 10.25 -8.14 5.93
C GLN A 101 9.49 -7.19 6.85
N ALA A 102 10.08 -6.81 7.98
CA ALA A 102 9.46 -5.90 8.95
C ALA A 102 9.27 -4.49 8.38
N SER A 103 10.27 -3.96 7.67
CA SER A 103 10.22 -2.61 7.09
C SER A 103 9.31 -2.49 5.86
N HIS A 104 9.10 -3.57 5.12
CA HIS A 104 8.32 -3.56 3.87
C HIS A 104 6.95 -4.26 3.99
N ASN A 105 6.60 -4.82 5.15
CA ASN A 105 5.44 -5.71 5.30
C ASN A 105 5.43 -6.79 4.21
N ALA A 106 6.58 -7.45 4.00
CA ALA A 106 6.81 -8.29 2.84
C ALA A 106 6.83 -9.79 3.17
N ILE A 107 6.34 -10.59 2.23
CA ILE A 107 6.51 -12.04 2.19
C ILE A 107 7.61 -12.35 1.19
N ILE A 108 8.74 -12.87 1.69
CA ILE A 108 9.88 -13.25 0.85
C ILE A 108 9.74 -14.72 0.46
N LEU A 109 9.75 -14.98 -0.84
CA LEU A 109 9.75 -16.32 -1.42
C LEU A 109 11.13 -16.65 -1.99
N VAL A 110 11.53 -17.91 -1.93
CA VAL A 110 12.80 -18.34 -2.53
C VAL A 110 12.59 -18.65 -4.02
N LYS A 111 13.44 -18.12 -4.91
CA LYS A 111 13.29 -18.23 -6.38
C LYS A 111 12.93 -19.63 -6.92
N PRO A 112 13.55 -20.74 -6.49
CA PRO A 112 13.21 -22.06 -7.04
C PRO A 112 11.78 -22.52 -6.71
N ALA A 113 11.12 -21.90 -5.74
CA ALA A 113 9.77 -22.24 -5.29
C ALA A 113 8.67 -21.42 -5.97
N VAL A 114 9.02 -20.46 -6.84
CA VAL A 114 8.06 -19.56 -7.50
C VAL A 114 8.04 -19.76 -9.02
N ILE A 115 6.83 -19.79 -9.58
CA ILE A 115 6.62 -19.92 -11.03
C ILE A 115 6.30 -18.54 -11.65
N SER A 116 5.65 -17.66 -10.88
CA SER A 116 5.30 -16.32 -11.33
C SER A 116 6.45 -15.34 -11.10
N PRO A 117 6.71 -14.41 -12.04
CA PRO A 117 7.68 -13.35 -11.85
C PRO A 117 7.22 -12.43 -10.72
N GLN A 118 8.06 -12.27 -9.71
CA GLN A 118 7.89 -11.31 -8.63
C GLN A 118 9.12 -10.38 -8.60
N ARG A 119 9.03 -9.27 -7.86
CA ARG A 119 10.17 -8.38 -7.66
C ARG A 119 11.31 -9.13 -6.98
N ASP A 120 12.49 -9.08 -7.59
CA ASP A 120 13.70 -9.72 -7.07
C ASP A 120 14.49 -8.75 -6.19
N ILE A 121 14.61 -9.10 -4.91
CA ILE A 121 15.31 -8.29 -3.88
C ILE A 121 16.73 -8.81 -3.60
N THR A 122 17.22 -9.77 -4.39
CA THR A 122 18.51 -10.45 -4.14
C THR A 122 19.69 -9.48 -3.98
N ASN A 123 19.77 -8.45 -4.82
CA ASN A 123 20.87 -7.49 -4.75
C ASN A 123 20.79 -6.61 -3.49
N GLU A 124 19.59 -6.21 -3.08
CA GLU A 124 19.35 -5.37 -1.91
C GLU A 124 19.79 -6.10 -0.63
N ILE A 125 19.37 -7.36 -0.50
CA ILE A 125 19.74 -8.25 0.61
C ILE A 125 21.25 -8.53 0.61
N ARG A 126 21.88 -8.80 -0.54
CA ARG A 126 23.33 -9.03 -0.62
C ARG A 126 24.15 -7.83 -0.16
N VAL A 127 23.74 -6.62 -0.55
CA VAL A 127 24.42 -5.38 -0.13
C VAL A 127 24.31 -5.19 1.38
N ASP A 128 23.14 -5.49 1.95
CA ASP A 128 22.92 -5.38 3.39
C ASP A 128 23.72 -6.43 4.18
N ILE A 129 23.77 -7.68 3.71
CA ILE A 129 24.64 -8.73 4.29
C ILE A 129 26.11 -8.30 4.26
N ALA A 130 26.58 -7.77 3.14
CA ALA A 130 27.96 -7.28 3.02
C ALA A 130 28.24 -6.17 4.04
N ARG A 131 27.30 -5.24 4.22
CA ARG A 131 27.40 -4.17 5.22
C ARG A 131 27.50 -4.72 6.65
N ARG A 132 26.65 -5.69 7.01
CA ARG A 132 26.64 -6.31 8.37
C ARG A 132 27.88 -7.15 8.66
N THR A 133 28.42 -7.81 7.64
CA THR A 133 29.63 -8.64 7.78
C THR A 133 30.92 -7.81 7.78
N GLN A 134 30.96 -6.69 7.06
CA GLN A 134 32.09 -5.76 7.04
C GLN A 134 32.09 -4.75 8.20
N GLY A 135 30.92 -4.30 8.65
CA GLY A 135 30.76 -3.33 9.75
C GLY A 135 30.79 -3.91 11.16
N GLY A 136 31.06 -5.22 11.30
CA GLY A 136 31.20 -5.91 12.59
C GLY A 136 32.63 -5.98 13.12
N GLN A 137 33.52 -5.06 12.70
CA GLN A 137 34.90 -4.94 13.16
C GLN A 137 35.08 -3.75 14.09
#